data_AF-A0A5T2B0T1-F1
#
_entry.id   AF-A0A5T2B0T1-F1
#
_cell.length_a   1.000
_cell.length_b   1.000
_cell.length_c   1.000
_cell.angle_alpha   90.00
_cell.angle_beta   90.00
_cell.angle_gamma   90.00
#
_symmetry.space_group_name_H-M   'P 1'
#
loop_
_entity.id
_entity.type
_entity.pdbx_description
1 polymer ?
#
loop_
_entity_poly.entity_id
_entity_poly.type
_entity_poly.pdbx_seq_one_letter_code
_entity_poly.pdbx_strand_id
1 'polypeptide(L)'
;MQNKIDYKNIKKIGLVTRPNVSLDKEILKLQSILSIYKVELVLFKESSEILDLPKYGLDDLFKISDFVISLGGDGTLISLCRKACEYDKAVLGIHAGHLGFLTDFKVDEAENFFQAFFQGEFRIEKPYLLSVFLEDKQGKILEKLAFNDVVISKNNQASMAHIEVFRKEKKFNEYFGDGLIVATPAGSTAYNLSANGPIVYTLAQAFILTPVCSHSLTQRPIVLPKGFEIEI
;
A
#
# COMPACT_ATOMS: atom_id res chain seq x y z
N MET A 1 -6.81 5.43 18.87
CA MET A 1 -6.47 6.83 18.57
C MET A 1 -6.69 7.07 17.07
N GLN A 2 -7.71 7.86 16.73
CA GLN A 2 -7.95 8.30 15.35
C GLN A 2 -6.89 9.35 15.03
N ASN A 3 -6.07 9.13 14.00
CA ASN A 3 -5.33 10.22 13.39
C ASN A 3 -6.37 10.98 12.58
N LYS A 4 -7.08 11.88 13.25
CA LYS A 4 -8.03 12.77 12.61
C LYS A 4 -7.19 13.79 11.87
N ILE A 5 -7.18 13.69 10.55
CA ILE A 5 -6.78 14.82 9.72
C ILE A 5 -7.60 16.03 10.19
N ASP A 6 -6.91 17.10 10.60
CA ASP A 6 -7.57 18.36 10.97
C ASP A 6 -7.96 19.10 9.69
N TYR A 7 -9.04 18.62 9.07
CA TYR A 7 -9.52 19.07 7.76
C TYR A 7 -9.85 20.58 7.70
N LYS A 8 -10.04 21.23 8.86
CA LYS A 8 -10.28 22.68 8.96
C LYS A 8 -9.00 23.52 8.89
N ASN A 9 -7.84 22.91 9.17
CA ASN A 9 -6.56 23.60 9.28
C ASN A 9 -5.50 23.06 8.29
N ILE A 10 -5.93 22.38 7.23
CA ILE A 10 -5.04 21.96 6.14
C ILE A 10 -4.42 23.19 5.48
N LYS A 11 -3.10 23.15 5.31
CA LYS A 11 -2.33 24.21 4.65
C LYS A 11 -1.56 23.69 3.46
N LYS A 12 -1.00 22.48 3.54
CA LYS A 12 -0.15 21.91 2.50
C LYS A 12 -0.52 20.47 2.22
N ILE A 13 -0.72 20.15 0.94
CA ILE A 13 -0.91 18.78 0.49
C ILE A 13 0.26 18.41 -0.42
N GLY A 14 0.91 17.29 -0.10
CA GLY A 14 1.96 16.72 -0.93
C GLY A 14 1.37 15.92 -2.07
N LEU A 15 2.01 15.90 -3.23
CA LEU A 15 1.57 15.07 -4.36
C LEU A 15 2.74 14.30 -4.95
N VAL A 16 2.49 13.01 -5.19
CA VAL A 16 3.42 12.09 -5.86
C VAL A 16 2.71 11.47 -7.04
N THR A 17 3.31 11.54 -8.23
CA THR A 17 2.78 10.85 -9.41
C THR A 17 3.38 9.47 -9.61
N ARG A 18 2.73 8.65 -10.44
CA ARG A 18 3.35 7.43 -10.97
C ARG A 18 4.60 7.78 -11.80
N PRO A 19 5.66 6.95 -11.77
CA PRO A 19 6.86 7.19 -12.55
C PRO A 19 6.60 7.07 -14.06
N ASN A 20 7.44 7.74 -14.85
CA ASN A 20 7.52 7.66 -16.32
C ASN A 20 6.25 8.06 -17.08
N VAL A 21 5.35 8.84 -16.46
CA VAL A 21 4.16 9.41 -17.12
C VAL A 21 4.01 10.85 -16.69
N SER A 22 3.94 11.79 -17.63
CA SER A 22 3.58 13.17 -17.33
C SER A 22 2.08 13.25 -17.03
N LEU A 23 1.75 13.80 -15.86
CA LEU A 23 0.39 14.06 -15.39
C LEU A 23 0.22 15.56 -15.08
N ASP A 24 0.92 16.41 -15.82
CA ASP A 24 1.01 17.85 -15.52
C ASP A 24 -0.37 18.54 -15.60
N LYS A 25 -1.23 18.09 -16.52
CA LYS A 25 -2.60 18.62 -16.66
C LYS A 25 -3.46 18.30 -15.44
N GLU A 26 -3.36 17.07 -14.95
CA GLU A 26 -4.06 16.59 -13.76
C GLU A 26 -3.55 17.30 -12.51
N ILE A 27 -2.23 17.52 -12.40
CA ILE A 27 -1.63 18.30 -11.30
C ILE A 27 -2.17 19.73 -11.31
N LEU A 28 -2.19 20.41 -12.45
CA LEU A 28 -2.72 21.78 -12.56
C LEU A 28 -4.22 21.86 -12.22
N LYS A 29 -4.99 20.85 -12.60
CA LYS A 29 -6.41 20.73 -12.21
C LYS A 29 -6.55 20.62 -10.69
N LEU A 30 -5.77 19.74 -10.05
CA LEU A 30 -5.77 19.59 -8.59
C LEU A 30 -5.30 20.86 -7.88
N GLN A 31 -4.27 21.54 -8.39
CA GLN A 31 -3.79 22.82 -7.87
C GLN A 31 -4.92 23.87 -7.89
N SER A 32 -5.64 23.95 -9.01
CA SER A 32 -6.74 24.91 -9.18
C SER A 32 -7.87 24.66 -8.17
N ILE A 33 -8.25 23.39 -7.97
CA ILE A 33 -9.27 22.99 -6.97
C ILE A 33 -8.82 23.34 -5.55
N LEU A 34 -7.60 22.97 -5.17
CA LEU A 34 -7.07 23.20 -3.82
C LEU A 34 -6.87 24.68 -3.49
N SER A 35 -6.59 25.50 -4.50
CA SER A 35 -6.44 26.96 -4.35
C SER A 35 -7.73 27.64 -3.86
N ILE A 36 -8.91 27.11 -4.21
CA ILE A 36 -10.22 27.60 -3.72
C ILE A 36 -10.28 27.52 -2.18
N TYR A 37 -9.69 26.47 -1.62
CA TYR A 37 -9.63 26.21 -0.18
C TYR A 37 -8.39 26.79 0.48
N LYS A 38 -7.59 27.61 -0.25
CA LYS A 38 -6.34 28.21 0.22
C LYS A 38 -5.30 27.17 0.69
N VAL A 39 -5.31 26.00 0.06
CA VAL A 39 -4.35 24.93 0.32
C VAL A 39 -3.28 24.92 -0.76
N GLU A 40 -2.02 24.90 -0.32
CA GLU A 40 -0.86 24.84 -1.20
C GLU A 40 -0.59 23.39 -1.63
N LEU A 41 -0.46 23.16 -2.93
CA LEU A 41 -0.03 21.88 -3.49
C LEU A 41 1.49 21.89 -3.66
N VAL A 42 2.17 20.94 -3.03
CA VAL A 42 3.62 20.76 -3.13
C VAL A 42 3.95 19.40 -3.73
N LEU A 43 5.01 19.30 -4.53
CA LEU A 43 5.29 18.12 -5.34
C LEU A 43 6.49 17.34 -4.83
N PHE A 44 6.46 16.02 -5.00
CA PHE A 44 7.69 15.24 -5.07
C PHE A 44 8.47 15.64 -6.33
N LYS A 45 9.78 15.84 -6.21
CA LYS A 45 10.63 16.41 -7.27
C LYS A 45 10.57 15.66 -8.61
N GLU A 46 10.37 14.34 -8.60
CA GLU A 46 10.20 13.52 -9.81
C GLU A 46 8.78 13.55 -10.39
N SER A 47 7.83 14.24 -9.76
CA SER A 47 6.43 14.23 -10.21
C SER A 47 6.15 15.11 -11.42
N SER A 48 6.98 16.15 -11.61
CA SER A 48 6.92 17.03 -12.77
C SER A 48 8.24 17.78 -12.93
N GLU A 49 8.77 17.83 -14.15
CA GLU A 49 9.97 18.62 -14.46
C GLU A 49 9.61 20.09 -14.77
N ILE A 50 8.49 20.31 -15.47
CA ILE A 50 8.16 21.61 -16.08
C ILE A 50 7.27 22.51 -15.23
N LEU A 51 6.53 21.96 -14.27
CA LEU A 51 5.64 22.77 -13.44
C LEU A 51 6.44 23.59 -12.43
N ASP A 52 6.11 24.89 -12.35
CA ASP A 52 6.66 25.84 -11.40
C ASP A 52 5.90 25.76 -10.06
N LEU A 53 6.06 24.62 -9.40
CA LEU A 53 5.50 24.32 -8.08
C LEU A 53 6.64 23.96 -7.12
N PRO A 54 6.50 24.22 -5.80
CA PRO A 54 7.50 23.81 -4.83
C PRO A 54 7.73 22.29 -4.86
N LYS A 55 8.99 21.87 -5.02
CA LYS A 55 9.40 20.48 -5.18
C LYS A 55 10.30 20.04 -4.02
N TYR A 56 10.06 18.85 -3.51
CA TYR A 56 10.76 18.29 -2.35
C TYR A 56 11.21 16.84 -2.59
N GLY A 57 12.22 16.40 -1.83
CA GLY A 57 12.48 14.98 -1.66
C GLY A 57 11.33 14.29 -0.91
N LEU A 58 11.19 12.97 -1.06
CA LEU A 58 10.03 12.24 -0.54
C LEU A 58 9.86 12.43 0.98
N ASP A 59 10.95 12.30 1.74
CA ASP A 59 10.93 12.45 3.20
C ASP A 59 10.48 13.85 3.63
N ASP A 60 10.99 14.89 2.98
CA ASP A 60 10.64 16.26 3.32
C ASP A 60 9.22 16.60 2.90
N LEU A 61 8.75 16.04 1.78
CA LEU A 61 7.35 16.13 1.36
C LEU A 61 6.40 15.61 2.46
N PHE A 62 6.69 14.43 3.02
CA PHE A 62 5.88 13.86 4.11
C PHE A 62 5.92 14.71 5.39
N LYS A 63 7.08 15.30 5.72
CA LYS A 63 7.22 16.16 6.91
C LYS A 63 6.41 17.45 6.81
N ILE A 64 6.44 18.11 5.65
CA ILE A 64 5.81 19.44 5.48
C ILE A 64 4.32 19.38 5.16
N SER A 65 3.84 18.25 4.62
CA SER A 65 2.46 18.12 4.16
C SER A 65 1.55 17.62 5.27
N ASP A 66 0.30 18.07 5.28
CA ASP A 66 -0.72 17.57 6.20
C ASP A 66 -1.12 16.13 5.87
N PHE A 67 -1.25 15.84 4.57
CA PHE A 67 -1.37 14.49 4.00
C PHE A 67 -0.81 14.48 2.56
N VAL A 68 -0.71 13.29 1.95
CA VAL A 68 -0.12 13.10 0.62
C VAL A 68 -1.12 12.51 -0.36
N ILE A 69 -1.16 13.02 -1.58
CA ILE A 69 -1.90 12.48 -2.72
C ILE A 69 -0.98 11.56 -3.52
N SER A 70 -1.43 10.34 -3.76
CA SER A 70 -0.91 9.45 -4.80
C SER A 70 -1.73 9.66 -6.08
N LEU A 71 -1.15 10.33 -7.08
CA LEU A 71 -1.77 10.52 -8.39
C LEU A 71 -1.24 9.48 -9.39
N GLY A 72 -2.02 8.43 -9.65
CA GLY A 72 -1.54 7.33 -10.48
C GLY A 72 -2.41 6.08 -10.39
N GLY A 73 -1.80 4.93 -10.18
CA GLY A 73 -2.51 3.66 -9.95
C GLY A 73 -2.11 3.03 -8.61
N ASP A 74 -2.63 1.83 -8.36
CA ASP A 74 -2.48 1.12 -7.07
C ASP A 74 -1.00 0.95 -6.64
N GLY A 75 -0.07 0.72 -7.58
CA GLY A 75 1.35 0.56 -7.26
C GLY A 75 1.98 1.81 -6.61
N THR A 76 1.62 3.00 -7.09
CA THR A 76 2.08 4.27 -6.49
C THR A 76 1.50 4.44 -5.09
N LEU A 77 0.20 4.16 -4.93
CA LEU A 77 -0.51 4.26 -3.66
C LEU A 77 0.07 3.31 -2.62
N ILE A 78 0.26 2.04 -2.97
CA ILE A 78 0.88 1.03 -2.12
C ILE A 78 2.27 1.46 -1.65
N SER A 79 3.07 2.02 -2.55
CA SER A 79 4.41 2.50 -2.22
C SER A 79 4.36 3.65 -1.20
N LEU A 80 3.46 4.62 -1.42
CA LEU A 80 3.27 5.72 -0.49
C LEU A 80 2.69 5.28 0.85
N CYS A 81 1.75 4.34 0.89
CA CYS A 81 1.17 3.83 2.14
C CYS A 81 2.25 3.25 3.06
N ARG A 82 3.22 2.49 2.51
CA ARG A 82 4.35 1.99 3.32
C ARG A 82 5.19 3.12 3.89
N LYS A 83 5.50 4.14 3.09
CA LYS A 83 6.29 5.30 3.53
C LYS A 83 5.52 6.15 4.55
N ALA A 84 4.21 6.28 4.37
CA ALA A 84 3.35 7.06 5.24
C ALA A 84 3.29 6.51 6.67
N CYS A 85 3.51 5.20 6.87
CA CYS A 85 3.66 4.59 8.20
C CYS A 85 4.82 5.20 9.00
N GLU A 86 5.90 5.64 8.34
CA GLU A 86 7.07 6.26 9.02
C GLU A 86 6.77 7.67 9.54
N TYR A 87 5.80 8.37 8.94
CA TYR A 87 5.47 9.77 9.25
C TYR A 87 4.10 9.94 9.90
N ASP A 88 3.37 8.85 10.10
CA ASP A 88 1.98 8.82 10.55
C ASP A 88 1.05 9.72 9.71
N LYS A 89 1.26 9.72 8.39
CA LYS A 89 0.50 10.55 7.44
C LYS A 89 -0.59 9.75 6.73
N ALA A 90 -1.69 10.42 6.41
CA ALA A 90 -2.69 9.84 5.52
C ALA A 90 -2.24 9.93 4.06
N VAL A 91 -2.71 8.98 3.25
CA VAL A 91 -2.51 8.99 1.80
C VAL A 91 -3.88 8.94 1.12
N LEU A 92 -4.07 9.79 0.12
CA LEU A 92 -5.26 9.83 -0.72
C LEU A 92 -4.90 9.28 -2.11
N GLY A 93 -5.62 8.27 -2.60
CA GLY A 93 -5.37 7.69 -3.92
C GLY A 93 -6.27 8.30 -4.98
N ILE A 94 -5.70 9.03 -5.95
CA ILE A 94 -6.44 9.57 -7.09
C ILE A 94 -6.00 8.84 -8.35
N HIS A 95 -6.94 8.23 -9.06
CA HIS A 95 -6.62 7.51 -10.29
C HIS A 95 -6.50 8.44 -11.50
N ALA A 96 -5.36 8.36 -12.19
CA ALA A 96 -5.14 8.99 -13.50
C ALA A 96 -5.38 7.98 -14.64
N GLY A 97 -6.65 7.59 -14.87
CA GLY A 97 -7.03 6.56 -15.86
C GLY A 97 -8.31 5.77 -15.54
N HIS A 98 -8.30 4.45 -15.79
CA HIS A 98 -9.38 3.53 -15.39
C HIS A 98 -9.32 3.25 -13.88
N LEU A 99 -10.46 3.12 -13.20
CA LEU A 99 -10.49 2.96 -11.74
C LEU A 99 -9.78 1.66 -11.30
N GLY A 100 -8.85 1.79 -10.34
CA GLY A 100 -8.11 0.67 -9.74
C GLY A 100 -8.87 0.03 -8.58
N PHE A 101 -8.24 -0.92 -7.88
CA PHE A 101 -8.87 -1.57 -6.72
C PHE A 101 -8.76 -0.72 -5.44
N LEU A 102 -7.68 0.06 -5.29
CA LEU A 102 -7.38 0.80 -4.06
C LEU A 102 -7.55 2.32 -4.21
N THR A 103 -7.57 2.86 -5.42
CA THR A 103 -7.75 4.30 -5.65
C THR A 103 -9.17 4.75 -5.35
N ASP A 104 -9.32 5.88 -4.66
CA ASP A 104 -10.59 6.36 -4.13
C ASP A 104 -11.54 6.88 -5.21
N PHE A 105 -11.02 7.64 -6.19
CA PHE A 105 -11.80 8.23 -7.29
C PHE A 105 -10.89 8.72 -8.44
N LYS A 106 -11.47 9.10 -9.58
CA LYS A 106 -10.73 9.66 -10.73
C LYS A 106 -10.49 11.16 -10.58
N VAL A 107 -9.45 11.70 -11.22
CA VAL A 107 -9.17 13.16 -11.20
C VAL A 107 -10.38 14.05 -11.56
N ASP A 108 -11.28 13.57 -12.42
CA ASP A 108 -12.49 14.29 -12.79
C ASP A 108 -13.52 14.45 -11.66
N GLU A 109 -13.45 13.59 -10.65
CA GLU A 109 -14.31 13.59 -9.46
C GLU A 109 -13.68 14.36 -8.30
N ALA A 110 -12.44 14.87 -8.47
CA ALA A 110 -11.68 15.52 -7.40
C ALA A 110 -12.36 16.76 -6.83
N GLU A 111 -13.07 17.53 -7.66
CA GLU A 111 -13.78 18.73 -7.21
C GLU A 111 -14.87 18.37 -6.18
N ASN A 112 -15.70 17.39 -6.49
CA ASN A 112 -16.74 16.87 -5.61
C ASN A 112 -16.14 16.28 -4.32
N PHE A 113 -15.04 15.53 -4.45
CA PHE A 113 -14.36 14.96 -3.30
C PHE A 113 -13.84 16.05 -2.36
N PHE A 114 -13.11 17.05 -2.86
CA PHE A 114 -12.54 18.08 -2.00
C PHE A 114 -13.62 18.96 -1.36
N GLN A 115 -14.74 19.19 -2.06
CA GLN A 115 -15.91 19.83 -1.46
C GLN A 115 -16.42 19.05 -0.23
N ALA A 116 -16.65 17.74 -0.36
CA ALA A 116 -17.07 16.88 0.74
C ALA A 116 -16.00 16.81 1.85
N PHE A 117 -14.73 16.65 1.49
CA PHE A 117 -13.61 16.59 2.43
C PHE A 117 -13.53 17.81 3.34
N PHE A 118 -13.61 19.03 2.77
CA PHE A 118 -13.57 20.27 3.56
C PHE A 118 -14.86 20.54 4.36
N GLN A 119 -15.95 19.83 4.06
CA GLN A 119 -17.16 19.78 4.89
C GLN A 119 -17.03 18.77 6.04
N GLY A 120 -15.98 17.95 6.06
CA GLY A 120 -15.77 16.89 7.04
C GLY A 120 -16.41 15.56 6.65
N GLU A 121 -16.89 15.44 5.42
CA GLU A 121 -17.54 14.25 4.88
C GLU A 121 -16.51 13.31 4.24
N PHE A 122 -15.67 12.72 5.10
CA PHE A 122 -14.68 11.74 4.67
C PHE A 122 -14.45 10.69 5.76
N ARG A 123 -13.86 9.56 5.36
CA ARG A 123 -13.44 8.51 6.27
C ARG A 123 -11.98 8.18 6.02
N ILE A 124 -11.25 7.97 7.10
CA ILE A 124 -9.89 7.43 7.05
C ILE A 124 -9.96 5.95 7.38
N GLU A 125 -9.41 5.14 6.49
CA GLU A 125 -9.25 3.72 6.70
C GLU A 125 -7.81 3.40 7.12
N LYS A 126 -7.66 2.40 8.00
CA LYS A 126 -6.36 1.97 8.53
C LYS A 126 -6.18 0.48 8.26
N PRO A 127 -5.81 0.07 7.03
CA PRO A 127 -5.55 -1.32 6.72
C PRO A 127 -4.33 -1.82 7.51
N TYR A 128 -4.29 -3.12 7.78
CA TYR A 128 -3.14 -3.76 8.40
C TYR A 128 -2.09 -4.11 7.35
N LEU A 129 -0.83 -3.84 7.68
CA LEU A 129 0.34 -4.27 6.92
C LEU A 129 0.98 -5.47 7.62
N LEU A 130 1.68 -6.31 6.86
CA LEU A 130 2.59 -7.31 7.42
C LEU A 130 3.90 -6.62 7.79
N SER A 131 4.39 -6.86 9.02
CA SER A 131 5.77 -6.58 9.39
C SER A 131 6.60 -7.84 9.14
N VAL A 132 7.71 -7.68 8.44
CA VAL A 132 8.54 -8.77 7.93
C VAL A 132 9.97 -8.52 8.39
N PHE A 133 10.53 -9.47 9.11
CA PHE A 133 11.92 -9.45 9.55
C PHE A 133 12.69 -10.49 8.74
N LEU A 134 13.60 -10.02 7.89
CA LEU A 134 14.48 -10.88 7.10
C LEU A 134 15.83 -10.95 7.81
N GLU A 135 16.17 -12.13 8.32
CA GLU A 135 17.46 -12.39 8.95
C GLU A 135 18.40 -13.08 7.96
N ASP A 136 19.59 -12.52 7.74
CA ASP A 136 20.63 -13.18 6.96
C ASP A 136 21.46 -14.17 7.79
N LYS A 137 22.35 -14.93 7.13
CA LYS A 137 23.21 -15.91 7.81
C LYS A 137 24.19 -15.29 8.80
N GLN A 138 24.39 -13.98 8.76
CA GLN A 138 25.25 -13.23 9.68
C GLN A 138 24.45 -12.63 10.86
N GLY A 139 23.14 -12.88 10.94
CA GLY A 139 22.24 -12.36 11.97
C GLY A 139 21.83 -10.91 11.73
N LYS A 140 22.06 -10.36 10.53
CA LYS A 140 21.58 -9.01 10.20
C LYS A 140 20.10 -9.08 9.88
N ILE A 141 19.33 -8.26 10.59
CA ILE A 141 17.89 -8.16 10.42
C ILE A 141 17.55 -6.95 9.53
N LEU A 142 16.74 -7.20 8.51
CA LEU A 142 16.12 -6.18 7.66
C LEU A 142 14.60 -6.20 7.88
N GLU A 143 14.08 -5.11 8.43
CA GLU A 143 12.64 -4.93 8.57
C GLU A 143 12.03 -4.37 7.27
N LYS A 144 10.89 -4.94 6.87
CA LYS A 144 10.06 -4.49 5.75
C LYS A 144 8.60 -4.49 6.13
N LEU A 145 7.84 -3.58 5.53
CA LEU A 145 6.39 -3.58 5.56
C LEU A 145 5.84 -4.06 4.22
N ALA A 146 4.90 -5.00 4.24
CA ALA A 146 4.17 -5.41 3.04
C ALA A 146 2.71 -4.97 3.15
N PHE A 147 2.25 -4.21 2.15
CA PHE A 147 0.87 -3.75 2.06
C PHE A 147 -0.04 -4.83 1.50
N ASN A 148 0.37 -5.51 0.42
CA ASN A 148 -0.38 -6.61 -0.18
C ASN A 148 0.10 -7.93 0.40
N ASP A 149 1.30 -8.35 0.02
CA ASP A 149 1.78 -9.70 0.29
C ASP A 149 3.30 -9.80 0.35
N VAL A 150 3.75 -10.91 0.92
CA VAL A 150 5.12 -11.42 0.87
C VAL A 150 5.07 -12.72 0.10
N VAL A 151 5.92 -12.87 -0.91
CA VAL A 151 5.98 -14.07 -1.74
C VAL A 151 7.31 -14.77 -1.50
N ILE A 152 7.24 -15.99 -0.99
CA ILE A 152 8.37 -16.91 -0.90
C ILE A 152 8.27 -17.83 -2.10
N SER A 153 9.24 -17.77 -3.02
CA SER A 153 9.25 -18.56 -4.25
C SER A 153 10.52 -19.38 -4.41
N LYS A 154 10.47 -20.43 -5.22
CA LYS A 154 11.67 -21.15 -5.66
C LYS A 154 12.69 -20.21 -6.32
N ASN A 155 13.97 -20.43 -6.03
CA ASN A 155 15.08 -19.65 -6.60
C ASN A 155 15.45 -20.10 -8.04
N ASN A 156 15.05 -21.30 -8.44
CA ASN A 156 15.32 -21.84 -9.78
C ASN A 156 14.09 -22.59 -10.33
N GLN A 157 13.85 -22.55 -11.64
CA GLN A 157 12.66 -23.15 -12.26
C GLN A 157 12.66 -24.69 -12.17
N ALA A 158 13.83 -25.31 -12.03
CA ALA A 158 14.02 -26.76 -12.12
C ALA A 158 13.64 -27.56 -10.86
N SER A 159 13.43 -26.93 -9.70
CA SER A 159 13.19 -27.63 -8.43
C SER A 159 11.98 -27.07 -7.68
N MET A 160 11.19 -27.97 -7.11
CA MET A 160 10.09 -27.64 -6.21
C MET A 160 10.61 -26.93 -4.95
N ALA A 161 9.92 -25.90 -4.49
CA ALA A 161 10.17 -25.30 -3.19
C ALA A 161 9.61 -26.20 -2.09
N HIS A 162 10.42 -26.42 -1.05
CA HIS A 162 9.99 -26.97 0.23
C HIS A 162 10.10 -25.84 1.26
N ILE A 163 8.95 -25.37 1.74
CA ILE A 163 8.85 -24.23 2.66
C ILE A 163 8.27 -24.76 3.96
N GLU A 164 9.06 -24.73 5.03
CA GLU A 164 8.60 -25.07 6.37
C GLU A 164 8.15 -23.79 7.08
N VAL A 165 7.02 -23.86 7.78
CA VAL A 165 6.49 -22.74 8.55
C VAL A 165 6.45 -23.14 10.00
N PHE A 166 7.07 -22.34 10.86
CA PHE A 166 7.16 -22.55 12.30
C PHE A 166 6.37 -21.48 13.05
N ARG A 167 6.02 -21.81 14.30
CA ARG A 167 5.51 -20.87 15.29
C ARG A 167 6.13 -21.22 16.62
N LYS A 168 6.93 -20.30 17.20
CA LYS A 168 7.60 -20.54 18.49
C LYS A 168 8.35 -21.87 18.48
N GLU A 169 9.24 -22.04 17.49
CA GLU A 169 10.08 -23.23 17.27
C GLU A 169 9.33 -24.52 16.89
N LYS A 170 7.99 -24.54 16.92
CA LYS A 170 7.20 -25.72 16.53
C LYS A 170 6.80 -25.64 15.07
N LYS A 171 7.02 -26.72 14.33
CA LYS A 171 6.53 -26.85 12.94
C LYS A 171 5.01 -26.70 12.93
N PHE A 172 4.55 -25.63 12.28
CA PHE A 172 3.15 -25.29 12.13
C PHE A 172 2.58 -25.92 10.85
N ASN A 173 3.31 -25.79 9.74
CA ASN A 173 2.92 -26.40 8.47
C ASN A 173 4.15 -26.56 7.56
N GLU A 174 3.97 -27.23 6.43
CA GLU A 174 4.94 -27.23 5.32
C GLU A 174 4.22 -27.16 3.98
N TYR A 175 4.89 -26.58 2.99
CA TYR A 175 4.35 -26.33 1.66
C TYR A 175 5.31 -26.86 0.60
N PHE A 176 4.74 -27.53 -0.41
CA PHE A 176 5.47 -28.14 -1.52
C PHE A 176 4.89 -27.63 -2.83
N GLY A 177 5.66 -26.84 -3.58
CA GLY A 177 5.18 -26.26 -4.84
C GLY A 177 6.09 -25.19 -5.40
N ASP A 178 5.50 -24.17 -6.01
CA ASP A 178 6.25 -23.03 -6.55
C ASP A 178 6.58 -21.98 -5.48
N GLY A 179 5.79 -21.94 -4.40
CA GLY A 179 5.97 -20.97 -3.33
C GLY A 179 4.84 -20.90 -2.30
N LEU A 180 4.92 -19.89 -1.46
CA LEU A 180 3.94 -19.50 -0.45
C LEU A 180 3.75 -17.99 -0.47
N ILE A 181 2.50 -17.55 -0.49
CA ILE A 181 2.11 -16.14 -0.35
C ILE A 181 1.62 -15.93 1.09
N VAL A 182 2.18 -14.95 1.77
CA VAL A 182 1.66 -14.40 3.03
C VAL A 182 0.99 -13.06 2.68
N ALA A 183 -0.33 -12.98 2.67
CA ALA A 183 -1.07 -11.80 2.24
C ALA A 183 -1.82 -11.10 3.38
N THR A 184 -1.84 -9.77 3.36
CA THR A 184 -2.79 -8.97 4.13
C THR A 184 -4.20 -9.14 3.56
N PRO A 185 -5.25 -8.65 4.26
CA PRO A 185 -6.59 -8.60 3.69
C PRO A 185 -6.67 -7.68 2.47
N ALA A 186 -5.93 -6.57 2.46
CA ALA A 186 -5.83 -5.68 1.29
C ALA A 186 -5.20 -6.39 0.08
N GLY A 187 -4.18 -7.23 0.32
CA GLY A 187 -3.55 -8.06 -0.69
C GLY A 187 -4.36 -9.29 -1.11
N SER A 188 -5.49 -9.57 -0.46
CA SER A 188 -6.30 -10.76 -0.75
C SER A 188 -6.83 -10.78 -2.19
N THR A 189 -7.01 -9.60 -2.80
CA THR A 189 -7.45 -9.39 -4.18
C THR A 189 -6.29 -9.18 -5.17
N ALA A 190 -5.04 -9.20 -4.69
CA ALA A 190 -3.84 -9.09 -5.51
C ALA A 190 -3.34 -10.49 -5.92
N TYR A 191 -2.06 -10.80 -5.73
CA TYR A 191 -1.49 -12.08 -6.18
C TYR A 191 -2.10 -13.28 -5.45
N ASN A 192 -2.52 -13.09 -4.19
CA ASN A 192 -3.28 -14.08 -3.42
C ASN A 192 -4.51 -14.60 -4.19
N LEU A 193 -5.27 -13.72 -4.84
CA LEU A 193 -6.46 -14.12 -5.60
C LEU A 193 -6.08 -15.01 -6.79
N SER A 194 -5.00 -14.67 -7.49
CA SER A 194 -4.49 -15.47 -8.61
C SER A 194 -4.00 -16.86 -8.16
N ALA A 195 -3.54 -16.98 -6.92
CA ALA A 195 -3.14 -18.25 -6.32
C ALA A 195 -4.30 -19.03 -5.67
N ASN A 196 -5.56 -18.66 -5.96
CA ASN A 196 -6.78 -19.24 -5.39
C ASN A 196 -6.93 -19.05 -3.87
N GLY A 197 -6.32 -18.00 -3.32
CA GLY A 197 -6.58 -17.54 -1.96
C GLY A 197 -7.98 -16.91 -1.82
N PRO A 198 -8.56 -16.89 -0.61
CA PRO A 198 -9.85 -16.26 -0.37
C PRO A 198 -9.77 -14.74 -0.48
N ILE A 199 -10.88 -14.12 -0.88
CA ILE A 199 -11.07 -12.66 -0.74
C ILE A 199 -11.43 -12.39 0.72
N VAL A 200 -10.71 -11.46 1.35
CA VAL A 200 -10.91 -11.06 2.75
C VAL A 200 -11.14 -9.56 2.80
N TYR A 201 -12.12 -9.12 3.61
CA TYR A 201 -12.42 -7.70 3.78
C TYR A 201 -11.18 -6.91 4.24
N THR A 202 -10.88 -5.80 3.57
CA THR A 202 -9.63 -5.01 3.73
C THR A 202 -9.28 -4.64 5.18
N LEU A 203 -10.28 -4.38 6.03
CA LEU A 203 -10.08 -3.99 7.43
C LEU A 203 -10.18 -5.16 8.42
N ALA A 204 -10.29 -6.40 7.93
CA ALA A 204 -10.26 -7.58 8.79
C ALA A 204 -8.93 -7.69 9.55
N GLN A 205 -8.98 -8.26 10.74
CA GLN A 205 -7.79 -8.45 11.58
C GLN A 205 -7.19 -9.84 11.34
N ALA A 206 -6.71 -10.07 10.12
CA ALA A 206 -6.19 -11.36 9.71
C ALA A 206 -5.08 -11.21 8.66
N PHE A 207 -4.38 -12.31 8.38
CA PHE A 207 -3.55 -12.49 7.19
C PHE A 207 -3.76 -13.90 6.63
N ILE A 208 -3.27 -14.15 5.43
CA ILE A 208 -3.58 -15.34 4.64
C ILE A 208 -2.27 -16.04 4.27
N LEU A 209 -2.21 -17.34 4.44
CA LEU A 209 -1.18 -18.21 3.88
C LEU A 209 -1.74 -18.95 2.69
N THR A 210 -1.27 -18.66 1.48
CA THR A 210 -1.76 -19.24 0.23
C THR A 210 -0.63 -19.94 -0.52
N PRO A 211 -0.65 -21.28 -0.65
CA PRO A 211 0.37 -21.99 -1.41
C PRO A 211 0.23 -21.70 -2.91
N VAL A 212 1.37 -21.57 -3.60
CA VAL A 212 1.42 -21.37 -5.06
C VAL A 212 1.73 -22.70 -5.74
N CYS A 213 0.85 -23.13 -6.66
CA CYS A 213 1.00 -24.38 -7.41
C CYS A 213 1.37 -25.58 -6.53
N SER A 214 0.60 -25.80 -5.46
CA SER A 214 0.84 -26.91 -4.52
C SER A 214 0.81 -28.26 -5.22
N HIS A 215 1.81 -29.10 -4.95
CA HIS A 215 1.81 -30.51 -5.34
C HIS A 215 0.99 -31.40 -4.40
N SER A 216 0.60 -30.88 -3.23
CA SER A 216 -0.32 -31.55 -2.32
C SER A 216 -1.77 -31.29 -2.72
N LEU A 217 -2.57 -32.37 -2.80
CA LEU A 217 -4.01 -32.31 -3.09
C LEU A 217 -4.84 -31.71 -1.95
N THR A 218 -4.30 -31.71 -0.72
CA THR A 218 -5.02 -31.31 0.49
C THR A 218 -4.59 -29.95 1.04
N GLN A 219 -3.51 -29.36 0.53
CA GLN A 219 -3.09 -28.02 0.94
C GLN A 219 -4.12 -26.98 0.46
N ARG A 220 -4.53 -26.12 1.39
CA ARG A 220 -5.51 -25.06 1.19
C ARG A 220 -4.99 -23.76 1.80
N PRO A 221 -5.47 -22.61 1.32
CA PRO A 221 -5.21 -21.34 1.98
C PRO A 221 -5.68 -21.35 3.45
N ILE A 222 -4.91 -20.73 4.33
CA ILE A 222 -5.23 -20.61 5.76
C ILE A 222 -5.34 -19.14 6.12
N VAL A 223 -6.43 -18.76 6.78
CA VAL A 223 -6.61 -17.41 7.34
C VAL A 223 -6.25 -17.44 8.81
N LEU A 224 -5.29 -16.59 9.21
CA LEU A 224 -4.76 -16.51 10.57
C LEU A 224 -5.06 -15.13 11.18
N PRO A 225 -5.28 -15.04 12.50
CA PRO A 225 -5.63 -13.78 13.13
C PRO A 225 -4.41 -12.84 13.23
N LYS A 226 -4.68 -11.53 13.32
CA LYS A 226 -3.67 -10.53 13.66
C LYS A 226 -2.96 -10.90 14.97
N GLY A 227 -1.64 -10.71 15.01
CA GLY A 227 -0.80 -11.06 16.17
C GLY A 227 -0.38 -12.53 16.20
N PHE A 228 -0.79 -13.33 15.21
CA PHE A 228 -0.20 -14.63 14.97
C PHE A 228 1.15 -14.44 14.24
N GLU A 229 2.22 -14.88 14.87
CA GLU A 229 3.58 -14.82 14.32
C GLU A 229 3.96 -16.16 13.72
N ILE A 230 4.66 -16.12 12.58
CA ILE A 230 5.20 -17.28 11.89
C ILE A 230 6.65 -17.01 11.49
N GLU A 231 7.43 -18.07 11.43
CA GLU A 231 8.82 -18.11 10.97
C GLU A 231 8.88 -19.03 9.75
N ILE A 232 9.65 -18.66 8.72
CA ILE A 232 9.76 -19.37 7.44
C ILE A 232 11.24 -19.54 7.10
#